data_AF-A0A8T5L4A1-F1
#
_entry.id   AF-A0A8T5L4A1-F1
#
_cell.length_a   1.000
_cell.length_b   1.000
_cell.length_c   1.000
_cell.angle_alpha   90.00
_cell.angle_beta   90.00
_cell.angle_gamma   90.00
#
_symmetry.space_group_name_H-M   'P 1'
#
loop_
_entity.id
_entity.type
_entity.pdbx_description
1 polymer ?
#
loop_
_entity_poly.entity_id
_entity_poly.type
_entity_poly.pdbx_seq_one_letter_code
_entity_poly.pdbx_strand_id
1 'polypeptide(L)'
;MGWKKKEIEILKNNYPNLIISLEEISEKIKKTKSAIQHKATRLKIKRPRKIGIDIYKRKIRQKKASNKYYKKNKEEIYIRKRKRFQNLKRELVELLDGKCKICGYNNTIQALEFHHIQGNKENHMTRLIKDNSKQKVLKEIEKCILLCANCHRETHHKGA
;
A
#
# COMPACT_ATOMS: atom_id res chain seq x y z
N MET A 1 45.70 12.57 17.30
CA MET A 1 44.32 12.52 17.82
C MET A 1 43.64 11.23 17.37
N GLY A 2 43.22 10.39 18.31
CA GLY A 2 42.60 9.08 18.05
C GLY A 2 41.14 9.16 17.60
N TRP A 3 40.66 8.09 16.95
CA TRP A 3 39.25 7.90 16.64
C TRP A 3 38.55 7.21 17.80
N LYS A 4 37.47 7.81 18.32
CA LYS A 4 36.66 7.20 19.39
C LYS A 4 35.82 6.04 18.83
N LYS A 5 35.50 5.05 19.67
CA LYS A 5 34.66 3.89 19.27
C LYS A 5 33.33 4.32 18.64
N LYS A 6 32.66 5.31 19.23
CA LYS A 6 31.41 5.90 18.71
C LYS A 6 31.57 6.54 17.33
N GLU A 7 32.70 7.20 17.05
CA GLU A 7 32.98 7.80 15.73
C GLU A 7 33.16 6.72 14.66
N ILE A 8 33.84 5.61 15.01
CA ILE A 8 34.03 4.46 14.12
C ILE A 8 32.70 3.78 13.81
N GLU A 9 31.83 3.64 14.80
CA GLU A 9 30.49 3.07 14.62
C GLU A 9 29.61 3.94 13.72
N ILE A 10 29.58 5.26 13.96
CA ILE A 10 28.89 6.22 13.08
C ILE A 10 29.45 6.10 11.66
N LEU A 11 30.77 6.04 11.50
CA LEU A 11 31.40 5.90 10.18
C LEU A 11 30.96 4.60 9.47
N LYS A 12 31.03 3.45 10.16
CA LYS A 12 30.60 2.13 9.62
C LYS A 12 29.15 2.14 9.14
N ASN A 13 28.26 2.76 9.90
CA ASN A 13 26.83 2.76 9.60
C ASN A 13 26.45 3.74 8.46
N ASN A 14 27.18 4.84 8.32
CA ASN A 14 26.78 5.95 7.43
C ASN A 14 27.63 6.01 6.14
N TYR A 15 28.89 5.57 6.16
CA TYR A 15 29.80 5.69 5.01
C TYR A 15 29.40 4.85 3.78
N PRO A 16 28.88 3.61 3.91
CA PRO A 16 28.33 2.87 2.77
C PRO A 16 27.00 3.44 2.25
N ASN A 17 26.28 4.20 3.09
CA ASN A 17 24.97 4.72 2.76
C ASN A 17 25.11 6.01 1.92
N LEU A 18 24.74 5.91 0.65
CA LEU A 18 24.81 7.02 -0.28
C LEU A 18 23.81 8.14 0.02
N ILE A 19 22.70 7.84 0.71
CA ILE A 19 21.70 8.83 1.11
C ILE A 19 22.34 9.95 1.93
N ILE A 20 23.30 9.57 2.78
CA ILE A 20 24.01 10.43 3.69
C ILE A 20 25.29 10.88 3.00
N SER A 21 25.40 12.17 2.74
CA SER A 21 26.55 12.83 2.11
C SER A 21 27.80 12.77 2.99
N LEU A 22 28.98 13.05 2.40
CA LEU A 22 30.21 13.10 3.19
C LEU A 22 30.22 14.31 4.13
N GLU A 23 29.52 15.37 3.75
CA GLU A 23 29.20 16.56 4.53
C GLU A 23 28.42 16.18 5.80
N GLU A 24 27.31 15.46 5.67
CA GLU A 24 26.50 15.01 6.83
C GLU A 24 27.30 14.09 7.78
N ILE A 25 28.18 13.24 7.25
CA ILE A 25 29.07 12.40 8.08
C ILE A 25 30.13 13.27 8.78
N SER A 26 30.67 14.26 8.08
CA SER A 26 31.64 15.25 8.59
C SER A 26 31.07 16.04 9.76
N GLU A 27 29.82 16.51 9.65
CA GLU A 27 29.13 17.22 10.73
C GLU A 27 28.90 16.34 11.95
N LYS A 28 28.46 15.09 11.76
CA LYS A 28 28.20 14.13 12.85
C LYS A 28 29.46 13.72 13.62
N ILE A 29 30.55 13.47 12.90
CA ILE A 29 31.82 12.99 13.48
C ILE A 29 32.73 14.16 13.89
N LYS A 30 32.41 15.40 13.45
CA LYS A 30 33.22 16.60 13.64
C LYS A 30 34.67 16.42 13.16
N LYS A 31 34.83 15.78 11.99
CA LYS A 31 36.12 15.57 11.32
C LYS A 31 35.99 15.90 9.85
N THR A 32 37.08 16.31 9.21
CA THR A 32 37.08 16.64 7.78
C THR A 32 36.71 15.45 6.90
N LYS A 33 36.17 15.71 5.71
CA LYS A 33 35.83 14.67 4.71
C LYS A 33 37.05 13.80 4.37
N SER A 34 38.23 14.41 4.25
CA SER A 34 39.49 13.70 3.99
C SER A 34 39.82 12.72 5.13
N ALA A 35 39.74 13.16 6.39
CA ALA A 35 39.97 12.27 7.54
C ALA A 35 38.99 11.09 7.58
N ILE A 36 37.72 11.34 7.24
CA ILE A 36 36.67 10.33 7.11
C ILE A 36 37.00 9.30 6.02
N GLN A 37 37.38 9.76 4.83
CA GLN A 37 37.75 8.90 3.71
C GLN A 37 38.98 8.05 4.04
N HIS A 38 40.05 8.67 4.57
CA HIS A 38 41.24 7.95 5.01
C HIS A 38 40.92 6.88 6.04
N LYS A 39 40.08 7.19 7.04
CA LYS A 39 39.70 6.21 8.07
C LYS A 39 38.86 5.09 7.48
N ALA A 40 37.91 5.38 6.60
CA ALA A 40 37.08 4.37 5.94
C ALA A 40 37.93 3.40 5.12
N THR A 41 38.92 3.91 4.37
CA THR A 41 39.89 3.10 3.63
C THR A 41 40.67 2.17 4.56
N ARG A 42 41.22 2.69 5.68
CA ARG A 42 41.93 1.85 6.68
C ARG A 42 41.04 0.78 7.31
N LEU A 43 39.75 1.06 7.45
CA LEU A 43 38.74 0.11 7.95
C LEU A 43 38.17 -0.79 6.85
N LYS A 44 38.64 -0.66 5.60
CA LYS A 44 38.15 -1.40 4.41
C LYS A 44 36.64 -1.23 4.14
N ILE A 45 36.08 -0.07 4.50
CA ILE A 45 34.67 0.25 4.27
C ILE A 45 34.52 0.91 2.90
N LYS A 46 33.81 0.25 1.98
CA LYS A 46 33.57 0.79 0.64
C LYS A 46 32.37 1.75 0.62
N ARG A 47 32.48 2.82 -0.17
CA ARG A 47 31.36 3.70 -0.50
C ARG A 47 31.00 3.52 -1.99
N PRO A 48 29.76 3.09 -2.31
CA PRO A 48 29.37 2.84 -3.70
C PRO A 48 29.31 4.12 -4.52
N ARG A 49 29.33 4.01 -5.86
CA ARG A 49 29.21 5.17 -6.78
C ARG A 49 27.77 5.72 -6.76
N LYS A 50 27.62 7.05 -6.90
CA LYS A 50 26.34 7.80 -6.87
C LYS A 50 25.46 7.58 -8.13
N ILE A 51 25.25 6.35 -8.56
CA ILE A 51 24.35 6.06 -9.69
C ILE A 51 22.92 5.95 -9.18
N GLY A 52 21.99 6.71 -9.75
CA GLY A 52 20.57 6.67 -9.38
C GLY A 52 20.24 7.23 -7.98
N ILE A 53 21.20 7.85 -7.29
CA ILE A 53 20.97 8.43 -5.96
C ILE A 53 19.89 9.53 -5.99
N ASP A 54 19.85 10.34 -7.05
CA ASP A 54 18.85 11.40 -7.19
C ASP A 54 17.45 10.84 -7.40
N ILE A 55 17.34 9.73 -8.14
CA ILE A 55 16.10 8.97 -8.29
C ILE A 55 15.65 8.46 -6.93
N TYR A 56 16.56 7.88 -6.14
CA TYR A 56 16.26 7.40 -4.79
C TYR A 56 15.83 8.55 -3.85
N LYS A 57 16.55 9.67 -3.83
CA LYS A 57 16.19 10.87 -3.06
C LYS A 57 14.84 11.45 -3.49
N ARG A 58 14.53 11.42 -4.79
CA ARG A 58 13.23 11.81 -5.34
C ARG A 58 12.12 10.90 -4.83
N LYS A 59 12.30 9.58 -4.85
CA LYS A 59 11.34 8.60 -4.31
C LYS A 59 11.04 8.85 -2.82
N ILE A 60 12.07 9.12 -2.00
CA ILE A 60 11.88 9.48 -0.57
C ILE A 60 11.05 10.75 -0.43
N ARG A 61 11.39 11.81 -1.17
CA ARG A 61 10.67 13.09 -1.12
C ARG A 61 9.20 12.91 -1.52
N GLN A 62 8.94 12.18 -2.60
CA GLN A 62 7.58 11.84 -3.04
C GLN A 62 6.81 11.05 -1.98
N LYS A 63 7.42 10.03 -1.36
CA LYS A 63 6.79 9.26 -0.27
C LYS A 63 6.45 10.13 0.93
N LYS A 64 7.36 11.03 1.35
CA LYS A 64 7.11 11.98 2.44
C LYS A 64 5.96 12.93 2.12
N ALA A 65 5.95 13.51 0.91
CA ALA A 65 4.88 14.40 0.45
C ALA A 65 3.53 13.68 0.39
N SER A 66 3.48 12.48 -0.19
CA SER A 66 2.28 11.63 -0.26
C SER A 66 1.75 11.29 1.14
N ASN A 67 2.61 10.89 2.07
CA ASN A 67 2.22 10.61 3.46
C ASN A 67 1.68 11.86 4.16
N LYS A 68 2.31 13.02 3.96
CA LYS A 68 1.84 14.30 4.53
C LYS A 68 0.45 14.65 3.99
N TYR A 69 0.25 14.52 2.68
CA TYR A 69 -1.05 14.71 2.04
C TYR A 69 -2.10 13.74 2.60
N TYR A 70 -1.80 12.45 2.69
CA TYR A 70 -2.73 11.45 3.22
C TYR A 70 -3.14 11.76 4.67
N LYS A 71 -2.17 12.10 5.53
CA LYS A 71 -2.46 12.46 6.93
C LYS A 71 -3.36 13.69 7.03
N LYS A 72 -3.10 14.73 6.24
CA LYS A 72 -3.89 15.97 6.24
C LYS A 72 -5.33 15.74 5.74
N ASN A 73 -5.52 14.88 4.75
CA ASN A 73 -6.81 14.70 4.07
C ASN A 73 -7.47 13.34 4.38
N LYS A 74 -7.11 12.70 5.50
CA LYS A 74 -7.49 11.30 5.79
C LYS A 74 -9.01 11.11 5.76
N GLU A 75 -9.75 12.00 6.43
CA GLU A 75 -11.21 11.93 6.54
C GLU A 75 -11.88 12.14 5.19
N GLU A 76 -11.50 13.17 4.44
CA GLU A 76 -12.03 13.43 3.09
C GLU A 76 -11.74 12.26 2.14
N ILE A 77 -10.54 11.69 2.19
CA ILE A 77 -10.16 10.51 1.40
C ILE A 77 -11.07 9.32 1.77
N TYR A 78 -11.35 9.11 3.06
CA TYR A 78 -12.24 8.05 3.52
C TYR A 78 -13.68 8.25 3.07
N ILE A 79 -14.23 9.46 3.23
CA ILE A 79 -15.58 9.83 2.77
C ILE A 79 -15.71 9.60 1.26
N ARG A 80 -14.74 10.08 0.47
CA ARG A 80 -14.72 9.90 -0.99
C ARG A 80 -14.66 8.41 -1.37
N LYS A 81 -13.82 7.61 -0.71
CA LYS A 81 -13.72 6.17 -0.94
C LYS A 81 -15.03 5.46 -0.60
N ARG A 82 -15.66 5.80 0.53
CA ARG A 82 -16.94 5.22 0.96
C ARG A 82 -18.06 5.56 -0.01
N LYS A 83 -18.20 6.83 -0.41
CA LYS A 83 -19.21 7.27 -1.38
C LYS A 83 -19.05 6.56 -2.72
N ARG A 84 -17.82 6.46 -3.22
CA ARG A 84 -17.50 5.72 -4.45
C ARG A 84 -17.88 4.25 -4.34
N PHE A 85 -17.49 3.59 -3.25
CA PHE A 85 -17.82 2.18 -3.00
C PHE A 85 -19.34 1.97 -2.98
N GLN A 86 -20.09 2.84 -2.30
CA GLN A 86 -21.55 2.77 -2.21
C GLN A 86 -22.22 2.96 -3.57
N ASN A 87 -21.75 3.91 -4.38
CA ASN A 87 -22.28 4.15 -5.73
C ASN A 87 -22.06 2.92 -6.62
N LEU A 88 -20.81 2.42 -6.68
CA LEU A 88 -20.50 1.26 -7.51
C LEU A 88 -21.21 -0.01 -7.01
N LYS A 89 -21.31 -0.23 -5.69
CA LYS A 89 -22.07 -1.35 -5.13
C LYS A 89 -23.54 -1.29 -5.57
N ARG A 90 -24.15 -0.10 -5.57
CA ARG A 90 -25.55 0.08 -5.99
C ARG A 90 -25.75 -0.29 -7.46
N GLU A 91 -24.91 0.25 -8.34
CA GLU A 91 -24.94 -0.07 -9.78
C GLU A 91 -24.84 -1.58 -10.02
N LEU A 92 -23.92 -2.27 -9.33
CA LEU A 92 -23.74 -3.71 -9.47
C LEU A 92 -24.89 -4.54 -8.89
N VAL A 93 -25.54 -4.05 -7.84
CA VAL A 93 -26.74 -4.69 -7.26
C VAL A 93 -27.91 -4.59 -8.21
N GLU A 94 -28.09 -3.43 -8.85
CA GLU A 94 -29.12 -3.22 -9.87
C GLU A 94 -28.91 -4.14 -11.09
N LEU A 95 -27.65 -4.35 -11.52
CA LEU A 95 -27.31 -5.31 -12.58
C LEU A 95 -27.67 -6.77 -12.23
N LEU A 96 -27.83 -7.10 -10.94
CA LEU A 96 -28.18 -8.44 -10.46
C LEU A 96 -29.60 -8.47 -9.86
N ASP A 97 -30.55 -7.74 -10.44
CA ASP A 97 -31.98 -7.77 -10.10
C ASP A 97 -32.31 -7.22 -8.69
N GLY A 98 -31.36 -6.56 -8.02
CA GLY A 98 -31.61 -5.79 -6.79
C GLY A 98 -32.00 -6.60 -5.55
N LYS A 99 -32.06 -7.94 -5.63
CA LYS A 99 -32.59 -8.80 -4.56
C LYS A 99 -31.78 -10.08 -4.39
N CYS A 100 -31.92 -10.72 -3.23
CA CYS A 100 -31.37 -12.04 -2.97
C CYS A 100 -31.96 -13.07 -3.94
N LYS A 101 -31.09 -13.81 -4.63
CA LYS A 101 -31.51 -14.86 -5.59
C LYS A 101 -32.17 -16.07 -4.93
N ILE A 102 -31.92 -16.29 -3.63
CA ILE A 102 -32.47 -17.43 -2.87
C ILE A 102 -33.79 -17.05 -2.18
N CYS A 103 -33.82 -15.99 -1.38
CA CYS A 103 -34.98 -15.66 -0.55
C CYS A 103 -35.72 -14.37 -0.95
N GLY A 104 -35.29 -13.68 -2.01
CA GLY A 104 -35.95 -12.47 -2.50
C GLY A 104 -35.72 -11.19 -1.68
N TYR A 105 -34.96 -11.24 -0.57
CA TYR A 105 -34.66 -10.06 0.26
C TYR A 105 -34.13 -8.87 -0.57
N ASN A 106 -34.75 -7.70 -0.43
CA ASN A 106 -34.39 -6.46 -1.13
C ASN A 106 -34.52 -5.18 -0.28
N ASN A 107 -34.69 -5.30 1.04
CA ASN A 107 -34.94 -4.13 1.91
C ASN A 107 -33.75 -3.18 2.03
N THR A 108 -32.51 -3.70 2.09
CA THR A 108 -31.30 -2.85 2.05
C THR A 108 -30.16 -3.47 1.25
N ILE A 109 -29.57 -2.65 0.38
CA ILE A 109 -28.34 -2.94 -0.37
C ILE A 109 -27.18 -3.30 0.57
N GLN A 110 -27.18 -2.79 1.81
CA GLN A 110 -26.11 -3.09 2.76
C GLN A 110 -26.08 -4.57 3.16
N ALA A 111 -27.24 -5.22 3.23
CA ALA A 111 -27.35 -6.63 3.58
C ALA A 111 -27.21 -7.59 2.37
N LEU A 112 -27.00 -7.06 1.16
CA LEU A 112 -26.75 -7.84 -0.05
C LEU A 112 -25.25 -8.00 -0.31
N GLU A 113 -24.84 -9.21 -0.71
CA GLU A 113 -23.47 -9.64 -0.93
C GLU A 113 -23.34 -10.39 -2.26
N PHE A 114 -22.22 -10.16 -2.96
CA PHE A 114 -21.92 -10.84 -4.22
C PHE A 114 -21.28 -12.19 -3.92
N HIS A 115 -21.91 -13.26 -4.41
CA HIS A 115 -21.47 -14.64 -4.24
C HIS A 115 -21.04 -15.21 -5.59
N HIS A 116 -19.85 -15.79 -5.69
CA HIS A 116 -19.38 -16.46 -6.90
C HIS A 116 -20.06 -17.81 -7.10
N ILE A 117 -20.59 -18.06 -8.30
CA ILE A 117 -21.32 -19.30 -8.63
C ILE A 117 -20.37 -20.51 -8.70
N GLN A 118 -19.13 -20.33 -9.16
CA GLN A 118 -18.12 -21.39 -9.26
C GLN A 118 -16.83 -21.02 -8.53
N GLY A 119 -16.36 -21.96 -7.72
CA GLY A 119 -15.39 -21.76 -6.63
C GLY A 119 -13.95 -21.49 -7.04
N ASN A 120 -13.67 -20.34 -7.65
CA ASN A 120 -12.31 -19.79 -7.62
C ASN A 120 -12.31 -18.37 -7.08
N LYS A 121 -11.81 -18.21 -5.84
CA LYS A 121 -11.70 -16.94 -5.09
C LYS A 121 -10.49 -16.11 -5.52
N GLU A 122 -10.20 -16.04 -6.82
CA GLU A 122 -9.04 -15.24 -7.24
C GLU A 122 -9.27 -13.75 -6.97
N ASN A 123 -10.54 -13.28 -6.99
CA ASN A 123 -10.86 -11.88 -6.68
C ASN A 123 -12.20 -11.71 -5.96
N HIS A 124 -12.17 -11.38 -4.67
CA HIS A 124 -13.39 -10.95 -3.96
C HIS A 124 -13.96 -9.68 -4.62
N MET A 125 -15.24 -9.69 -5.01
CA MET A 125 -15.91 -8.54 -5.64
C MET A 125 -15.73 -7.25 -4.82
N THR A 126 -15.86 -7.34 -3.50
CA THR A 126 -15.63 -6.21 -2.57
C THR A 126 -14.23 -5.60 -2.71
N ARG A 127 -13.20 -6.40 -3.00
CA ARG A 127 -11.83 -5.93 -3.24
C ARG A 127 -11.73 -5.21 -4.57
N LEU A 128 -12.28 -5.77 -5.64
CA LEU A 128 -12.28 -5.13 -6.96
C LEU A 128 -13.00 -3.77 -6.97
N ILE A 129 -14.12 -3.67 -6.25
CA ILE A 129 -14.85 -2.41 -6.06
C ILE A 129 -13.97 -1.38 -5.33
N LYS A 130 -13.22 -1.80 -4.29
CA LYS A 130 -12.30 -0.93 -3.54
C LYS A 130 -11.12 -0.44 -4.40
N ASP A 131 -10.60 -1.32 -5.26
CA ASP A 131 -9.47 -1.03 -6.16
C ASP A 131 -9.90 -0.20 -7.38
N ASN A 132 -11.21 -0.09 -7.63
CA ASN A 132 -11.84 0.63 -8.73
C ASN A 132 -11.24 0.30 -10.10
N SER A 133 -11.24 -0.98 -10.45
CA SER A 133 -11.00 -1.37 -11.83
C SER A 133 -12.33 -1.71 -12.47
N LYS A 134 -12.96 -0.72 -13.12
CA LYS A 134 -14.31 -0.87 -13.72
C LYS A 134 -14.39 -2.09 -14.63
N GLN A 135 -13.41 -2.28 -15.50
CA GLN A 135 -13.34 -3.43 -16.40
C GLN A 135 -13.24 -4.76 -15.66
N LYS A 136 -12.42 -4.86 -14.60
CA LYS A 136 -12.32 -6.10 -13.80
C LYS A 136 -13.59 -6.38 -13.03
N VAL A 137 -14.23 -5.34 -12.49
CA VAL A 137 -15.51 -5.45 -11.78
C VAL A 137 -16.60 -5.98 -12.70
N LEU A 138 -16.73 -5.41 -13.91
CA LEU A 138 -17.74 -5.86 -14.89
C LEU A 138 -17.50 -7.29 -15.38
N LYS A 139 -16.24 -7.70 -15.58
CA LYS A 139 -15.95 -9.11 -15.91
C LYS A 139 -16.24 -10.07 -14.77
N GLU A 140 -16.09 -9.61 -13.53
CA GLU A 140 -16.28 -10.47 -12.37
C GLU A 140 -17.75 -10.58 -11.97
N ILE A 141 -18.56 -9.55 -12.20
CA ILE A 141 -19.98 -9.55 -11.80
C ILE A 141 -20.79 -10.60 -12.58
N GLU A 142 -20.38 -10.91 -13.82
CA GLU A 142 -20.96 -11.98 -14.65
C GLU A 142 -20.86 -13.38 -13.99
N LYS A 143 -19.91 -13.56 -13.06
CA LYS A 143 -19.69 -14.83 -12.34
C LYS A 143 -20.37 -14.84 -10.97
N CYS A 144 -21.06 -13.76 -10.61
CA CYS A 144 -21.66 -13.58 -9.30
C CYS A 144 -23.19 -13.68 -9.35
N ILE A 145 -23.76 -14.21 -8.28
CA ILE A 145 -25.16 -13.99 -7.90
C ILE A 145 -25.22 -13.05 -6.71
N LEU A 146 -26.37 -12.40 -6.55
CA LEU A 146 -26.63 -11.55 -5.40
C LEU A 146 -27.38 -12.35 -4.32
N LEU A 147 -26.83 -12.39 -3.11
CA LEU A 147 -27.43 -13.06 -1.96
C LEU A 147 -27.56 -12.09 -0.79
N CYS A 148 -28.55 -12.28 0.08
CA CYS A 148 -28.51 -11.60 1.38
C CYS A 148 -27.44 -12.25 2.27
N ALA A 149 -26.97 -11.53 3.29
CA ALA A 149 -25.90 -11.98 4.16
C ALA A 149 -26.17 -13.35 4.82
N ASN A 150 -27.45 -13.68 5.09
CA ASN A 150 -27.81 -14.99 5.65
C ASN A 150 -27.69 -16.11 4.61
N CYS A 151 -28.36 -15.97 3.46
CA CYS A 151 -28.26 -16.96 2.37
C CYS A 151 -26.81 -17.10 1.86
N HIS A 152 -26.03 -16.01 1.86
CA HIS A 152 -24.62 -16.06 1.49
C HIS A 152 -23.81 -16.92 2.46
N ARG A 153 -23.98 -16.72 3.78
CA ARG A 153 -23.34 -17.54 4.81
C ARG A 153 -23.78 -19.00 4.75
N GLU A 154 -25.07 -19.27 4.58
CA GLU A 154 -25.59 -20.63 4.42
C GLU A 154 -24.99 -21.34 3.20
N THR A 155 -24.79 -20.64 2.09
CA THR A 155 -24.22 -21.23 0.88
C THR A 155 -22.76 -21.64 1.08
N HIS A 156 -21.97 -20.85 1.82
CA HIS A 156 -20.61 -21.26 2.21
C HIS A 156 -20.59 -22.42 3.21
N HIS A 157 -21.62 -22.54 4.06
CA HIS A 157 -21.72 -23.62 5.06
C HIS A 157 -22.22 -24.94 4.46
N LYS A 158 -23.18 -24.92 3.53
CA LYS A 158 -23.71 -26.12 2.87
C LYS A 158 -22.73 -26.74 1.86
N GLY A 159 -21.67 -26.03 1.52
CA GLY A 159 -20.57 -26.50 0.67
C GLY A 159 -19.27 -26.82 1.41
N ALA A 160 -19.33 -26.97 2.75
CA ALA A 160 -18.23 -27.40 3.61
C ALA A 160 -18.45 -28.85 4.08
#